data_AF-R5YDW2-F1
#
_entry.id   AF-R5YDW2-F1
#
_cell.length_a   1.000
_cell.length_b   1.000
_cell.length_c   1.000
_cell.angle_alpha   90.00
_cell.angle_beta   90.00
_cell.angle_gamma   90.00
#
_symmetry.space_group_name_H-M   'P 1'
#
loop_
_entity.id
_entity.type
_entity.pdbx_description
1 polymer ?
#
loop_
_entity_poly.entity_id
_entity_poly.type
_entity_poly.pdbx_seq_one_letter_code
_entity_poly.pdbx_strand_id
1 'polypeptide(L)'
;MPQIVVGNKVDLATDEQLEKLEKYFTERGYQYFTMCAPIAEGTQEIINAVAAKLATLPPIKRYEKEEIPAEFFEKNADGKFTISVQDGIYSVEGEWLLRILQRCDLDDYESLQYFQRVLHSSGIIDALVEKGIQEGDTVEIYDLEFDFVP
;
A
#
# COMPACT_ATOMS: atom_id res chain seq x y z
N MET A 1 -2.88 15.09 -10.74
CA MET A 1 -1.42 15.06 -10.46
C MET A 1 -0.71 15.85 -11.55
N PRO A 2 0.42 16.51 -11.27
CA PRO A 2 1.21 17.15 -12.32
C PRO A 2 1.70 16.11 -13.33
N GLN A 3 1.63 16.46 -14.62
CA GLN A 3 2.08 15.61 -15.73
C GLN A 3 3.06 16.39 -16.62
N ILE A 4 4.01 15.67 -17.22
CA ILE A 4 4.93 16.14 -18.26
C ILE A 4 4.82 15.15 -19.41
N VAL A 5 4.71 15.65 -20.63
CA VAL A 5 4.70 14.82 -21.84
C VAL A 5 6.06 14.93 -22.52
N VAL A 6 6.62 13.79 -22.91
CA VAL A 6 7.92 13.72 -23.59
C VAL A 6 7.80 12.88 -24.85
N GLY A 7 8.02 13.48 -26.02
CA GLY A 7 8.19 12.80 -27.28
C GLY A 7 9.62 12.26 -27.41
N ASN A 8 9.80 10.96 -27.21
CA ASN A 8 11.09 10.29 -27.40
C ASN A 8 11.25 9.76 -28.83
N LYS A 9 12.50 9.51 -29.24
CA LYS A 9 12.91 9.02 -30.57
C LYS A 9 12.64 10.00 -31.70
N VAL A 10 12.90 11.29 -31.46
CA VAL A 10 12.70 12.34 -32.47
C VAL A 10 13.59 12.17 -33.70
N ASP A 11 14.67 11.41 -33.58
CA ASP A 11 15.53 10.99 -34.69
C ASP A 11 14.81 10.14 -35.76
N LEU A 12 13.66 9.54 -35.41
CA LEU A 12 12.86 8.71 -36.30
C LEU A 12 11.60 9.40 -36.83
N ALA A 13 11.36 10.66 -36.47
CA ALA A 13 10.17 11.42 -36.82
C ALA A 13 10.52 12.55 -37.80
N THR A 14 9.53 12.99 -38.60
CA THR A 14 9.66 14.19 -39.42
C THR A 14 9.31 15.45 -38.62
N ASP A 15 9.81 16.60 -39.05
CA ASP A 15 9.50 17.89 -38.42
C ASP A 15 7.98 18.14 -38.35
N GLU A 16 7.24 17.80 -39.41
CA GLU A 16 5.78 17.93 -39.44
C GLU A 16 5.08 17.05 -38.38
N GLN A 17 5.59 15.84 -38.13
CA GLN A 17 5.05 14.96 -37.09
C GLN A 17 5.33 15.50 -35.68
N LEU A 18 6.52 16.06 -35.48
CA LEU A 18 6.91 16.68 -34.21
C LEU A 18 6.07 17.92 -33.92
N GLU A 19 5.92 18.82 -34.88
CA GLU A 19 5.07 20.01 -34.76
C GLU A 19 3.61 19.64 -34.46
N LYS A 20 3.08 18.62 -35.14
CA LYS A 20 1.71 18.14 -34.91
C LYS A 20 1.52 17.61 -33.50
N LEU A 21 2.48 16.84 -32.99
CA LEU A 21 2.43 16.30 -31.62
C LEU A 21 2.55 17.41 -30.58
N GLU A 22 3.50 18.32 -30.76
CA GLU A 22 3.70 19.46 -29.86
C GLU A 22 2.42 20.30 -29.77
N LYS A 23 1.83 20.65 -30.92
CA LYS A 23 0.58 21.41 -30.97
C LYS A 23 -0.57 20.66 -30.28
N TYR A 24 -0.72 19.37 -30.54
CA TYR A 24 -1.78 18.56 -29.94
C TYR A 24 -1.78 18.59 -28.41
N PHE A 25 -0.59 18.50 -27.80
CA PHE A 25 -0.45 18.49 -26.34
C PHE A 25 -0.47 19.89 -25.73
N THR A 26 0.17 20.87 -26.35
CA THR A 26 0.20 22.25 -25.85
C THR A 26 -1.18 22.91 -25.87
N GLU A 27 -2.00 22.65 -26.91
CA GLU A 27 -3.40 23.11 -26.97
C GLU A 27 -4.28 22.53 -25.84
N ARG A 28 -3.89 21.39 -25.27
CA ARG A 28 -4.57 20.74 -24.14
C ARG A 28 -3.98 21.14 -22.77
N GLY A 29 -3.05 22.10 -22.76
CA GLY A 29 -2.43 22.61 -21.53
C GLY A 29 -1.31 21.72 -20.98
N TYR A 30 -0.82 20.75 -21.74
CA TYR A 30 0.32 19.95 -21.33
C TYR A 30 1.64 20.63 -21.70
N GLN A 31 2.61 20.53 -20.79
CA GLN A 31 4.00 20.81 -21.15
C GLN A 31 4.53 19.64 -21.98
N TYR A 32 5.08 19.97 -23.14
CA TYR A 32 5.62 19.01 -24.09
C TYR A 32 7.12 19.25 -24.26
N PHE A 33 7.88 18.17 -24.26
CA PHE A 33 9.32 18.17 -24.52
C PHE A 33 9.64 17.10 -25.55
N THR A 34 10.76 17.27 -26.23
CA THR A 34 11.33 16.28 -27.15
C THR A 34 12.63 15.74 -26.59
N MET A 35 12.96 14.49 -26.91
CA MET A 35 14.25 13.90 -26.57
C MET A 35 14.71 12.83 -27.55
N CYS A 36 16.02 12.61 -27.59
CA CYS A 36 16.66 11.46 -28.23
C CYS A 36 17.53 10.73 -27.21
N ALA A 37 16.98 9.67 -26.60
CA ALA A 37 17.64 8.93 -25.52
C ALA A 37 19.05 8.38 -25.86
N PRO A 38 19.30 7.80 -27.06
CA PRO A 38 20.61 7.23 -27.40
C PRO A 38 21.77 8.23 -27.34
N ILE A 39 21.51 9.52 -27.58
CA ILE A 39 22.51 10.60 -27.55
C ILE A 39 22.30 11.57 -26.38
N ALA A 40 21.38 11.24 -25.46
CA ALA A 40 21.00 12.05 -24.30
C ALA A 40 20.51 13.49 -24.63
N GLU A 41 20.08 13.74 -25.85
CA GLU A 41 19.53 15.04 -26.25
C GLU A 41 18.18 15.31 -25.58
N GLY A 42 17.99 16.53 -25.08
CA GLY A 42 16.76 16.98 -24.41
C GLY A 42 16.57 16.46 -22.98
N THR A 43 17.46 15.58 -22.50
CA THR A 43 17.33 14.95 -21.18
C THR A 43 17.49 15.94 -20.04
N GLN A 44 18.40 16.90 -20.16
CA GLN A 44 18.69 17.87 -19.10
C GLN A 44 17.50 18.80 -18.86
N GLU A 45 16.86 19.27 -19.94
CA GLU A 45 15.68 20.12 -19.91
C GLU A 45 14.51 19.41 -19.23
N ILE A 46 14.31 18.12 -19.55
CA ILE A 46 13.26 17.29 -18.94
C ILE A 46 13.51 17.13 -17.44
N ILE A 47 14.73 16.78 -17.02
CA ILE A 47 15.05 16.60 -15.60
C ILE A 47 14.86 17.90 -14.82
N ASN A 48 15.26 19.04 -15.40
CA ASN A 48 15.05 20.34 -14.79
C ASN A 48 13.54 20.65 -14.63
N ALA A 49 12.73 20.34 -15.64
CA ALA A 49 11.28 20.51 -15.57
C ALA A 49 10.63 19.60 -14.53
N VAL A 50 11.07 18.33 -14.43
CA VAL A 50 10.63 17.39 -13.40
C VAL A 50 10.98 17.92 -12.00
N ALA A 51 12.23 18.35 -11.78
CA ALA A 51 12.67 18.90 -10.51
C ALA A 51 11.86 20.13 -10.11
N ALA A 52 11.62 21.04 -11.05
CA ALA A 52 10.79 22.23 -10.82
C ALA A 52 9.36 21.86 -10.43
N LYS A 53 8.74 20.86 -11.06
CA LYS A 53 7.41 20.38 -10.69
C LYS A 53 7.39 19.70 -9.32
N LEU A 54 8.38 18.85 -9.03
CA LEU A 54 8.50 18.19 -7.72
C LEU A 54 8.62 19.21 -6.59
N ALA A 55 9.34 20.32 -6.81
CA ALA A 55 9.47 21.40 -5.83
C ALA A 55 8.14 22.11 -5.52
N THR A 56 7.13 22.03 -6.40
CA THR A 56 5.79 22.60 -6.17
C THR A 56 4.84 21.65 -5.43
N LEU A 57 5.21 20.37 -5.28
CA LEU A 57 4.36 19.41 -4.61
C LEU A 57 4.32 19.67 -3.10
N PRO A 58 3.19 19.36 -2.44
CA PRO A 58 3.13 19.40 -0.98
C PRO A 58 4.22 18.49 -0.39
N PRO A 59 4.70 18.78 0.83
CA PRO A 59 5.70 17.95 1.48
C PRO A 59 5.24 16.49 1.48
N ILE A 60 6.18 15.60 1.15
CA ILE A 60 5.94 14.15 1.15
C ILE A 60 5.38 13.80 2.52
N LYS A 61 4.15 13.27 2.56
CA LYS A 61 3.61 12.65 3.77
C LYS A 61 4.52 11.47 4.09
N ARG A 62 5.47 11.67 5.00
CA ARG A 62 6.18 10.56 5.63
C ARG A 62 5.18 9.85 6.50
N TYR A 63 4.64 8.76 5.99
CA TYR A 63 4.10 7.73 6.84
C TYR A 63 5.32 7.12 7.54
N GLU A 64 5.55 7.53 8.79
CA GLU A 64 6.47 6.78 9.63
C GLU A 64 5.93 5.35 9.66
N LYS A 65 6.72 4.39 9.17
CA LYS A 65 6.52 3.01 9.59
C LYS A 65 6.76 3.05 11.10
N GLU A 66 5.70 3.20 11.87
CA GLU A 66 5.70 2.71 13.23
C GLU A 66 5.94 1.20 13.09
N GLU A 67 7.21 0.80 13.15
CA GLU A 67 7.59 -0.60 13.25
C GLU A 67 6.81 -1.16 14.41
N ILE A 68 5.93 -2.11 14.12
CA ILE A 68 5.19 -2.80 15.16
C ILE A 68 6.25 -3.50 16.01
N PRO A 69 6.39 -3.13 17.29
CA PRO A 69 7.39 -3.71 18.18
C PRO A 69 7.44 -5.23 18.05
N ALA A 70 8.65 -5.78 17.92
CA ALA A 70 8.85 -7.23 17.79
C ALA A 70 8.20 -8.02 18.93
N GLU A 71 8.06 -7.38 20.10
CA GLU A 71 7.36 -7.88 21.28
C GLU A 71 5.90 -8.30 21.02
N PHE A 72 5.25 -7.76 19.98
CA PHE A 72 3.89 -8.18 19.59
C PHE A 72 3.84 -9.52 18.86
N PHE A 73 4.98 -10.00 18.35
CA PHE A 73 5.12 -11.28 17.65
C PHE A 73 5.68 -12.39 18.55
N GLU A 74 5.88 -12.12 19.83
CA GLU A 74 6.34 -13.12 20.79
C GLU A 74 5.19 -14.06 21.16
N LYS A 75 5.40 -15.36 20.96
CA LYS A 75 4.43 -16.45 21.18
C LYS A 75 3.80 -16.53 22.58
N ASN A 76 4.29 -15.77 23.55
CA ASN A 76 3.77 -15.73 24.93
C ASN A 76 3.26 -14.33 25.25
N ALA A 77 2.20 -13.94 24.56
CA ALA A 77 1.48 -12.70 24.78
C ALA A 77 0.48 -12.82 25.96
N ASP A 78 0.85 -13.53 27.03
CA ASP A 78 0.03 -13.67 28.23
C ASP A 78 -0.29 -12.27 28.76
N GLY A 79 -1.55 -11.84 28.56
CA GLY A 79 -2.04 -10.53 28.95
C GLY A 79 -2.10 -9.45 27.86
N LYS A 80 -1.81 -9.75 26.58
CA LYS A 80 -1.89 -8.78 25.47
C LYS A 80 -3.17 -8.87 24.63
N PHE A 81 -3.95 -9.93 24.78
CA PHE A 81 -5.26 -10.07 24.15
C PHE A 81 -6.20 -10.89 25.04
N THR A 82 -7.50 -10.77 24.80
CA THR A 82 -8.56 -11.54 25.47
C THR A 82 -9.47 -12.16 24.44
N ILE A 83 -9.85 -13.43 24.65
CA ILE A 83 -10.84 -14.12 23.83
C ILE A 83 -12.08 -14.35 24.69
N SER A 84 -13.22 -13.87 24.21
CA SER A 84 -14.55 -14.16 24.77
C SER A 84 -15.37 -14.95 23.77
N VAL A 85 -16.23 -15.84 24.26
CA VAL A 85 -17.08 -16.68 23.42
C VAL A 85 -18.53 -16.39 23.78
N GLN A 86 -19.31 -15.91 22.82
CA GLN A 86 -20.74 -15.63 22.97
C GLN A 86 -21.47 -16.17 21.74
N ASP A 87 -22.51 -16.98 21.96
CA ASP A 87 -23.38 -17.52 20.90
C ASP A 87 -22.65 -18.21 19.73
N GLY A 88 -21.46 -18.79 19.99
CA GLY A 88 -20.65 -19.46 18.95
C GLY A 88 -19.70 -18.54 18.20
N ILE A 89 -19.66 -17.24 18.54
CA ILE A 89 -18.73 -16.25 18.01
C ILE A 89 -17.55 -16.12 18.97
N TYR A 90 -16.34 -16.21 18.43
CA TYR A 90 -15.08 -16.04 19.16
C TYR A 90 -14.57 -14.61 18.99
N SER A 91 -14.88 -13.73 19.93
CA SER A 91 -14.45 -12.33 19.90
C SER A 91 -13.06 -12.17 20.51
N VAL A 92 -12.11 -11.64 19.73
CA VAL A 92 -10.72 -11.38 20.12
C VAL A 92 -10.48 -9.89 20.25
N GLU A 93 -10.06 -9.46 21.44
CA GLU A 93 -9.75 -8.06 21.73
C GLU A 93 -8.28 -7.89 22.14
N GLY A 94 -7.67 -6.79 21.70
CA GLY A 94 -6.33 -6.39 22.11
C GLY A 94 -5.95 -5.02 21.55
N GLU A 95 -5.50 -4.09 22.39
CA GLU A 95 -5.20 -2.71 21.96
C GLU A 95 -4.23 -2.64 20.77
N TRP A 96 -3.28 -3.58 20.71
CA TRP A 96 -2.31 -3.66 19.63
C TRP A 96 -2.94 -4.20 18.34
N LEU A 97 -3.89 -5.14 18.43
CA LEU A 97 -4.59 -5.75 17.31
C LEU A 97 -5.44 -4.71 16.57
N LEU A 98 -6.05 -3.78 17.31
CA LEU A 98 -6.75 -2.63 16.73
C LEU A 98 -5.82 -1.78 15.85
N ARG A 99 -4.57 -1.56 16.27
CA ARG A 99 -3.59 -0.79 15.49
C ARG A 99 -3.16 -1.52 14.22
N ILE A 100 -3.11 -2.86 14.24
CA ILE A 100 -2.83 -3.68 13.06
C ILE A 100 -3.98 -3.58 12.06
N LEU A 101 -5.22 -3.75 12.53
CA LEU A 101 -6.42 -3.65 11.69
C LEU A 101 -6.55 -2.28 11.02
N GLN A 102 -6.30 -1.19 11.76
CA GLN A 102 -6.31 0.16 11.19
C GLN A 102 -5.26 0.42 10.10
N ARG A 103 -4.27 -0.47 9.96
CA ARG A 103 -3.19 -0.37 8.96
C ARG A 103 -3.30 -1.38 7.83
N CYS A 104 -4.10 -2.42 7.99
CA CYS A 104 -4.28 -3.43 6.97
C CYS A 104 -5.43 -3.02 6.05
N ASP A 105 -5.15 -2.97 4.76
CA ASP A 105 -6.21 -2.93 3.75
C ASP A 105 -6.70 -4.36 3.52
N LEU A 106 -7.92 -4.68 3.94
CA LEU A 106 -8.45 -6.05 3.88
C LEU A 106 -8.82 -6.48 2.45
N ASP A 107 -8.93 -5.53 1.51
CA ASP A 107 -9.14 -5.81 0.09
C ASP A 107 -7.81 -6.13 -0.63
N ASP A 108 -6.66 -5.86 0.00
CA ASP A 108 -5.33 -6.15 -0.50
C ASP A 108 -4.81 -7.51 -0.01
N TYR A 109 -4.45 -8.37 -0.96
CA TYR A 109 -4.01 -9.74 -0.67
C TYR A 109 -2.74 -9.80 0.19
N GLU A 110 -1.78 -8.89 -0.03
CA GLU A 110 -0.54 -8.88 0.76
C GLU A 110 -0.81 -8.48 2.22
N SER A 111 -1.67 -7.49 2.42
CA SER A 111 -2.12 -7.03 3.73
C SER A 111 -2.88 -8.10 4.50
N LEU A 112 -3.75 -8.86 3.83
CA LEU A 112 -4.48 -9.97 4.43
C LEU A 112 -3.53 -11.12 4.83
N GLN A 113 -2.57 -11.47 3.97
CA GLN A 113 -1.54 -12.47 4.30
C GLN A 113 -0.67 -12.02 5.50
N TYR A 114 -0.38 -10.72 5.59
CA TYR A 114 0.32 -10.14 6.72
C TYR A 114 -0.49 -10.26 8.01
N PHE A 115 -1.78 -9.92 7.97
CA PHE A 115 -2.68 -10.04 9.12
C PHE A 115 -2.77 -11.48 9.64
N GLN A 116 -2.94 -12.46 8.74
CA GLN A 116 -2.93 -13.89 9.11
C GLN A 116 -1.62 -14.30 9.81
N ARG A 117 -0.46 -13.85 9.30
CA ARG A 117 0.84 -14.13 9.94
C ARG A 117 0.91 -13.55 11.34
N VAL A 118 0.37 -12.36 11.55
CA VAL A 118 0.30 -11.70 12.87
C VAL A 118 -0.52 -12.57 13.84
N LEU A 119 -1.72 -13.01 13.45
CA LEU A 119 -2.57 -13.88 14.27
C LEU A 119 -1.87 -15.18 14.67
N HIS A 120 -1.17 -15.84 13.75
CA HIS A 120 -0.39 -17.04 14.06
C HIS A 120 0.78 -16.76 15.00
N SER A 121 1.58 -15.74 14.72
CA SER A 121 2.79 -15.44 15.49
C SER A 121 2.51 -14.95 16.91
N SER A 122 1.37 -14.28 17.12
CA SER A 122 0.94 -13.76 18.42
C SER A 122 0.32 -14.82 19.35
N GLY A 123 0.08 -16.04 18.85
CA GLY A 123 -0.56 -17.10 19.61
C GLY A 123 -2.08 -17.01 19.69
N ILE A 124 -2.73 -16.07 18.98
CA ILE A 124 -4.19 -15.95 18.94
C ILE A 124 -4.82 -17.23 18.38
N ILE A 125 -4.26 -17.77 17.29
CA ILE A 125 -4.77 -19.01 16.69
C ILE A 125 -4.68 -20.19 17.66
N ASP A 126 -3.54 -20.35 18.33
CA ASP A 126 -3.35 -21.41 19.32
C ASP A 126 -4.36 -21.26 20.49
N ALA A 127 -4.57 -20.03 20.97
CA ALA A 127 -5.53 -19.74 22.03
C ALA A 127 -7.00 -19.95 21.61
N LEU A 128 -7.36 -19.68 20.35
CA LEU A 128 -8.68 -20.01 19.81
C LEU A 128 -8.91 -21.53 19.77
N VAL A 129 -7.89 -22.29 19.35
CA VAL A 129 -7.93 -23.76 19.34
C VAL A 129 -8.06 -24.32 20.77
N GLU A 130 -7.34 -23.76 21.75
CA GLU A 130 -7.48 -24.12 23.17
C GLU A 130 -8.88 -23.82 23.72
N LYS A 131 -9.56 -22.80 23.17
CA LYS A 131 -10.95 -22.45 23.50
C LYS A 131 -11.99 -23.32 22.78
N GLY A 132 -11.56 -24.16 21.85
CA GLY A 132 -12.41 -25.15 21.18
C GLY A 132 -13.02 -24.68 19.87
N ILE A 133 -12.45 -23.66 19.21
CA ILE A 133 -12.91 -23.23 17.88
C ILE A 133 -12.85 -24.39 16.87
N GLN A 134 -13.86 -24.46 16.00
CA GLN A 134 -13.97 -25.44 14.93
C GLN A 134 -13.89 -24.77 13.56
N GLU A 135 -13.58 -25.56 12.54
CA GLU A 135 -13.62 -25.11 11.15
C GLU A 135 -15.04 -24.60 10.81
N GLY A 136 -15.13 -23.38 10.31
CA GLY A 136 -16.38 -22.70 9.99
C GLY A 136 -17.01 -21.92 11.15
N ASP A 137 -16.43 -21.93 12.35
CA ASP A 137 -16.86 -21.03 13.43
C ASP A 137 -16.43 -19.59 13.14
N THR A 138 -17.24 -18.63 13.56
CA THR A 138 -16.97 -17.20 13.31
C THR A 138 -15.99 -16.64 14.35
N VAL A 139 -14.92 -16.01 13.87
CA VAL A 139 -14.00 -15.18 14.64
C VAL A 139 -14.34 -13.72 14.41
N GLU A 140 -14.53 -12.97 15.48
CA GLU A 140 -14.76 -11.54 15.47
C GLU A 140 -13.56 -10.81 16.07
N ILE A 141 -13.05 -9.81 15.36
CA ILE A 141 -11.96 -8.94 15.82
C ILE A 141 -12.37 -7.50 15.55
N TYR A 142 -12.95 -6.83 16.55
CA TYR A 142 -13.59 -5.53 16.39
C TYR A 142 -14.64 -5.57 15.25
N ASP A 143 -14.51 -4.70 14.23
CA ASP A 143 -15.47 -4.63 13.11
C ASP A 143 -15.20 -5.69 12.01
N LEU A 144 -14.24 -6.61 12.23
CA LEU A 144 -13.88 -7.66 11.27
C LEU A 144 -14.40 -9.02 11.74
N GLU A 145 -15.21 -9.66 10.90
CA GLU A 145 -15.69 -11.03 11.10
C GLU A 145 -15.18 -11.94 9.98
N PHE A 146 -14.74 -13.15 10.32
CA PHE A 146 -14.35 -14.16 9.35
C PHE A 146 -14.55 -15.58 9.88
N ASP A 147 -14.70 -16.54 8.97
CA ASP A 147 -14.79 -17.95 9.33
C ASP A 147 -13.40 -18.51 9.62
N PHE A 148 -13.28 -19.27 10.70
CA PHE A 148 -12.05 -19.95 11.05
C PHE A 148 -11.78 -21.09 10.08
N VAL A 149 -10.60 -21.03 9.45
CA VAL A 149 -10.05 -22.10 8.62
C VAL A 149 -8.72 -22.53 9.26
N PRO A 150 -8.54 -23.82 9.59
CA PRO A 150 -7.33 -24.35 10.22
C PRO A 150 -6.04 -24.14 9.43
#